data_AF-A0A6J5FBH2-F1
#
_entry.id   AF-A0A6J5FBH2-F1
#
_cell.length_a   1.000
_cell.length_b   1.000
_cell.length_c   1.000
_cell.angle_alpha   90.00
_cell.angle_beta   90.00
_cell.angle_gamma   90.00
#
_symmetry.space_group_name_H-M   'P 1'
#
loop_
_entity.id
_entity.type
_entity.pdbx_description
1 polymer ?
#
loop_
_entity_poly.entity_id
_entity_poly.type
_entity_poly.pdbx_seq_one_letter_code
_entity_poly.pdbx_strand_id
1 'polypeptide(L)'
;MPVTNAIESMHMQLRKIVKNRGHFPSDAAASKLLYLTLRNIEKDWKMPPITWRQAVNQFAILFGRDSPLPSAEIYNRLSTQNS
;
A
#
# COMPACT_ATOMS: atom_id res chain seq x y z
N MET A 1 0.94 -11.10 15.79
CA MET A 1 1.04 -9.65 16.05
C MET A 1 0.08 -8.94 15.11
N PRO A 2 -0.86 -8.11 15.59
CA PRO A 2 -1.85 -7.48 14.72
C PRO A 2 -1.22 -6.41 13.82
N VAL A 3 -1.89 -6.16 12.71
CA VAL A 3 -1.45 -5.43 11.50
C VAL A 3 -1.45 -3.89 11.67
N THR A 4 -1.01 -3.37 12.82
CA THR A 4 -1.11 -1.94 13.18
C THR A 4 -0.05 -1.03 12.55
N ASN A 5 1.00 -1.56 11.94
CA ASN A 5 2.21 -0.77 11.64
C ASN A 5 2.20 -0.02 10.29
N ALA A 6 1.27 -0.26 9.36
CA ALA A 6 1.40 0.34 8.02
C ALA A 6 1.18 1.88 8.04
N ILE A 7 0.05 2.31 8.61
CA ILE A 7 -0.31 3.74 8.70
C ILE A 7 0.60 4.46 9.71
N GLU A 8 0.93 3.82 10.83
CA GLU A 8 1.83 4.39 11.84
C GLU A 8 3.26 4.54 11.31
N SER A 9 3.78 3.55 10.58
CA SER A 9 5.07 3.63 9.90
C SER A 9 5.11 4.75 8.87
N MET A 10 4.06 4.88 8.06
CA MET A 10 3.94 5.98 7.10
C MET A 10 3.96 7.35 7.80
N HIS A 11 3.15 7.53 8.86
CA HIS A 11 3.12 8.76 9.64
C HIS A 11 4.46 9.09 10.30
N MET A 12 5.16 8.09 10.82
CA MET A 12 6.49 8.25 11.41
C MET A 12 7.50 8.76 10.38
N GLN A 13 7.52 8.19 9.17
CA GLN A 13 8.40 8.61 8.08
C GLN A 13 8.10 10.05 7.64
N LEU A 14 6.82 10.40 7.51
CA LEU A 14 6.39 11.75 7.16
C LEU A 14 6.88 12.77 8.20
N ARG A 15 6.64 12.51 9.50
CA ARG A 15 7.08 13.39 10.60
C ARG A 15 8.59 13.57 10.61
N LYS A 16 9.35 12.50 10.36
CA LYS A 16 10.82 12.55 10.32
C LYS A 16 11.31 13.51 9.23
N ILE A 17 10.73 13.44 8.03
CA ILE A 17 11.15 14.28 6.89
C ILE A 17 10.79 15.75 7.12
N VAL A 18 9.58 16.02 7.64
CA VAL A 18 9.16 17.38 8.00
C VAL A 18 10.07 17.98 9.06
N LYS A 19 10.36 17.22 10.14
CA LYS A 19 11.25 17.68 11.22
C LYS A 19 12.68 17.93 10.73
N ASN A 20 13.20 17.10 9.83
CA ASN A 20 14.55 17.25 9.29
C ASN A 20 14.69 18.45 8.34
N ARG A 21 13.61 18.84 7.64
CA ARG A 21 13.64 19.99 6.72
C ARG A 21 13.50 21.31 7.46
N GLY A 22 12.70 21.35 8.53
CA GLY A 22 12.48 22.56 9.33
C GLY A 22 11.64 23.59 8.59
N HIS A 23 12.28 24.65 8.08
CA HIS A 23 11.62 25.77 7.42
C HIS A 23 11.37 25.50 5.92
N PHE A 24 10.18 25.87 5.45
CA PHE A 24 9.80 25.77 4.05
C PHE A 24 9.64 27.17 3.44
N PRO A 25 10.20 27.42 2.24
CA PRO A 25 10.12 28.73 1.59
C PRO A 25 8.71 29.06 1.06
N SER A 26 7.85 28.05 0.89
CA SER A 26 6.44 28.21 0.53
C SER A 26 5.65 26.93 0.85
N ASP A 27 4.33 27.04 0.95
CA ASP A 27 3.44 25.89 1.16
C ASP A 27 3.56 24.87 0.00
N ALA A 28 3.66 25.35 -1.24
CA ALA A 28 3.88 24.50 -2.41
C ALA A 28 5.16 23.66 -2.32
N ALA A 29 6.24 24.21 -1.73
CA ALA A 29 7.47 23.46 -1.50
C ALA A 29 7.29 22.37 -0.43
N ALA A 30 6.49 22.63 0.60
CA ALA A 30 6.12 21.65 1.62
C ALA A 30 5.26 20.52 1.01
N SER A 31 4.22 20.86 0.25
CA SER A 31 3.36 19.88 -0.43
C SER A 31 4.16 19.00 -1.40
N LYS A 32 5.09 19.59 -2.16
CA LYS A 32 5.97 18.83 -3.07
C LYS A 32 6.85 17.84 -2.31
N LEU A 33 7.39 18.22 -1.15
CA LEU A 33 8.20 17.32 -0.32
C LEU A 33 7.36 16.16 0.23
N LEU A 34 6.15 16.43 0.72
CA LEU A 34 5.23 15.41 1.19
C LEU A 34 4.86 14.43 0.07
N TYR A 35 4.55 14.95 -1.12
CA TYR A 35 4.26 14.14 -2.30
C TYR A 35 5.43 13.23 -2.67
N LEU A 36 6.65 13.77 -2.77
CA LEU A 36 7.84 12.98 -3.09
C LEU A 36 8.12 11.91 -2.04
N THR A 37 7.86 12.22 -0.77
CA THR A 37 8.01 11.29 0.33
C THR A 37 7.04 10.12 0.20
N LEU A 38 5.75 10.40 0.01
CA LEU A 38 4.73 9.37 -0.18
C LEU A 38 5.04 8.51 -1.39
N ARG A 39 5.49 9.11 -2.50
CA ARG A 39 5.89 8.38 -3.71
C ARG A 39 7.11 7.48 -3.49
N ASN A 40 8.00 7.84 -2.57
CA ASN A 40 9.13 6.97 -2.21
C ASN A 40 8.67 5.82 -1.30
N ILE A 41 7.80 6.08 -0.33
CA ILE A 41 7.19 5.03 0.52
C ILE A 41 6.43 4.02 -0.33
N GLU A 42 5.66 4.50 -1.31
CA GLU A 42 4.91 3.68 -2.26
C GLU A 42 5.82 2.71 -3.02
N LYS A 43 7.02 3.17 -3.43
CA LYS A 43 7.99 2.30 -4.11
C LYS A 43 8.47 1.15 -3.23
N ASP A 44 8.50 1.34 -1.91
CA ASP A 44 8.96 0.32 -0.96
C ASP A 44 7.82 -0.63 -0.54
N TRP A 45 6.56 -0.29 -0.83
CA TRP A 45 5.39 -1.15 -0.67
C TRP A 45 5.26 -2.17 -1.81
N LYS A 46 6.26 -3.06 -1.91
CA LYS A 46 6.30 -4.10 -2.96
C LYS A 46 5.72 -5.45 -2.53
N MET A 47 5.47 -5.66 -1.24
CA MET A 47 5.10 -6.97 -0.73
C MET A 47 3.64 -6.99 -0.27
N PRO A 48 2.72 -7.62 -1.03
CA PRO A 48 1.42 -7.94 -0.48
C PRO A 48 1.63 -8.85 0.74
N PRO A 49 0.80 -8.74 1.80
CA PRO A 49 0.89 -9.63 2.94
C PRO A 49 0.92 -11.09 2.46
N ILE A 50 1.77 -11.93 3.05
CA ILE A 50 1.90 -13.36 2.70
C ILE A 50 0.51 -14.07 2.74
N THR A 51 -0.40 -13.56 3.57
CA THR A 51 -1.78 -14.03 3.74
C THR A 51 -2.77 -13.42 2.75
N TRP A 52 -2.34 -12.60 1.78
CA TRP A 52 -3.23 -11.91 0.84
C TRP A 52 -4.14 -12.88 0.09
N ARG A 53 -3.61 -14.03 -0.33
CA ARG A 53 -4.40 -15.07 -0.99
C ARG A 53 -5.54 -15.61 -0.11
N GLN A 54 -5.31 -15.73 1.19
CA GLN A 54 -6.34 -16.16 2.15
C GLN A 54 -7.37 -15.04 2.37
N ALA A 55 -6.92 -13.79 2.47
CA ALA A 55 -7.82 -12.64 2.59
C ALA A 55 -8.74 -12.50 1.38
N VAL A 56 -8.21 -12.69 0.16
CA VAL A 56 -9.01 -12.68 -1.08
C VAL A 56 -10.11 -13.75 -1.07
N ASN A 57 -9.81 -14.95 -0.59
CA ASN A 57 -10.83 -16.00 -0.45
C ASN A 57 -11.94 -15.61 0.53
N GLN A 58 -11.58 -14.95 1.64
CA GLN A 58 -12.58 -14.44 2.60
C GLN A 58 -13.43 -13.31 1.98
N PHE A 59 -12.82 -12.41 1.21
CA PHE A 59 -13.55 -11.37 0.49
C PHE A 59 -14.50 -11.95 -0.55
N ALA A 60 -14.10 -13.01 -1.27
CA ALA A 60 -14.98 -13.68 -2.22
C ALA A 60 -16.20 -14.33 -1.55
N ILE A 61 -16.05 -14.88 -0.34
CA ILE A 61 -17.18 -15.43 0.43
C ILE A 61 -18.12 -14.32 0.92
N LEU A 62 -17.55 -13.20 1.38
CA LEU A 62 -18.32 -12.07 1.92
C LEU A 62 -19.03 -11.25 0.84
N PHE A 63 -18.41 -11.08 -0.32
CA PHE A 63 -18.87 -10.18 -1.38
C PHE A 63 -19.30 -10.88 -2.67
N GLY A 64 -19.03 -12.18 -2.84
CA GLY A 64 -19.61 -13.09 -3.84
C GLY A 64 -19.87 -12.50 -5.23
N ARG A 65 -21.08 -12.00 -5.45
CA ARG A 65 -21.59 -11.46 -6.73
C ARG A 65 -21.14 -10.03 -7.04
N ASP A 66 -20.88 -9.24 -6.00
CA ASP A 66 -20.47 -7.84 -6.07
C ASP A 66 -18.99 -7.68 -5.67
N SER A 67 -18.24 -8.78 -5.70
CA SER A 67 -16.82 -8.80 -5.39
C SER A 67 -16.08 -7.82 -6.30
N PRO A 68 -15.38 -6.80 -5.75
CA PRO A 68 -14.58 -5.87 -6.55
C PRO A 68 -13.34 -6.54 -7.18
N LEU A 69 -13.07 -7.80 -6.80
CA LEU A 69 -11.96 -8.57 -7.32
C LEU A 69 -12.42 -9.41 -8.51
N PRO A 70 -11.71 -9.35 -9.66
CA PRO A 70 -12.01 -10.23 -10.78
C PRO A 70 -11.89 -11.67 -10.30
N SER A 71 -12.88 -12.48 -10.67
CA SER A 71 -13.04 -13.87 -10.25
C SER A 71 -11.69 -14.59 -10.17
N ALA A 72 -11.48 -15.33 -9.07
CA ALA A 72 -10.24 -16.01 -8.67
C ALA A 72 -9.54 -16.82 -9.79
N GLU A 73 -10.21 -17.04 -10.93
CA GLU A 73 -9.68 -17.57 -12.17
C GLU A 73 -8.52 -16.77 -12.79
N ILE A 74 -8.49 -15.43 -12.70
CA ILE A 74 -7.42 -14.64 -13.33
C ILE A 74 -6.06 -14.92 -12.66
N TYR A 75 -6.03 -15.12 -11.35
CA TYR A 75 -4.79 -15.37 -10.61
C TYR A 75 -4.17 -16.73 -10.97
N ASN A 76 -4.99 -17.77 -11.16
CA ASN A 76 -4.53 -19.10 -11.58
C ASN A 76 -4.06 -19.13 -13.05
N ARG A 77 -4.59 -18.24 -13.90
CA ARG A 77 -4.19 -18.12 -15.31
C ARG A 77 -2.82 -17.44 -15.47
N LEU A 78 -2.44 -16.55 -14.55
CA LEU A 78 -1.15 -15.87 -14.57
C LEU A 78 0.02 -16.71 -14.02
N SER A 79 -0.26 -17.71 -13.16
CA SER A 79 0.76 -18.66 -12.67
C SER A 79 1.04 -19.83 -13.61
N THR A 80 0.12 -20.12 -14.54
CA THR A 80 0.24 -21.23 -15.52
C THR A 80 0.87 -20.80 -16.84
N GLN A 81 1.07 -19.50 -17.06
CA GLN A 81 1.76 -18.93 -18.23
C GLN A 81 3.24 -18.61 -17.99
N ASN A 82 3.75 -18.85 -16.79
CA ASN A 82 5.17 -18.71 -16.43
C ASN A 82 5.75 -20.05 -15.94
N SER A 83 5.51 -21.12 -16.70
CA SER A 83 6.19 -22.42 -16.54
C SER A 83 6.58 -23.00 -17.89
#